data_AF-A0A535G364-F1
#
_entry.id   AF-A0A535G364-F1
#
_cell.length_a   1.000
_cell.length_b   1.000
_cell.length_c   1.000
_cell.angle_alpha   90.00
_cell.angle_beta   90.00
_cell.angle_gamma   90.00
#
_symmetry.space_group_name_H-M   'P 1'
#
loop_
_entity.id
_entity.type
_entity.pdbx_description
1 polymer ?
#
loop_
_entity_poly.entity_id
_entity_poly.type
_entity_poly.pdbx_seq_one_letter_code
_entity_poly.pdbx_strand_id
1 'polypeptide(L)' 'ATYREALDGAAASDPDWILITSWNEWWENTHIEPSVNFGDQYVQITREFAARWKQQ' A
#
# COMPACT_ATOMS: atom_id res chain seq x y z
N ALA A 1 -4.34 -5.91 10.71
CA ALA A 1 -3.21 -6.10 9.77
C ALA A 1 -2.51 -4.77 9.58
N THR A 2 -1.19 -4.75 9.57
CA THR A 2 -0.42 -3.57 9.13
C THR A 2 -0.52 -3.40 7.61
N TYR A 3 -0.09 -2.25 7.07
CA TYR A 3 -0.14 -2.01 5.62
C TYR A 3 0.63 -3.06 4.81
N ARG A 4 1.80 -3.52 5.30
CA ARG A 4 2.58 -4.59 4.63
C ARG A 4 1.88 -5.94 4.67
N GLU A 5 1.33 -6.32 5.83
CA GLU A 5 0.59 -7.58 5.96
C GLU A 5 -0.64 -7.62 5.03
N ALA A 6 -1.33 -6.48 4.86
CA ALA A 6 -2.46 -6.38 3.94
C ALA A 6 -2.01 -6.57 2.47
N LEU A 7 -0.89 -5.95 2.08
CA LEU A 7 -0.32 -6.10 0.74
C LEU A 7 0.17 -7.52 0.46
N ASP A 8 0.90 -8.12 1.40
CA ASP A 8 1.41 -9.50 1.24
C ASP A 8 0.25 -10.51 1.18
N GLY A 9 -0.81 -10.30 1.99
CA GLY A 9 -2.03 -11.10 1.92
C GLY A 9 -2.79 -10.93 0.60
N ALA A 10 -2.87 -9.71 0.08
CA ALA A 10 -3.47 -9.45 -1.23
C ALA A 10 -2.70 -10.16 -2.36
N ALA A 11 -1.37 -10.05 -2.39
CA ALA A 11 -0.57 -10.74 -3.41
C ALA A 11 -0.66 -12.27 -3.29
N ALA A 12 -0.67 -12.82 -2.07
CA ALA A 12 -0.79 -14.27 -1.85
C ALA A 12 -2.13 -14.86 -2.34
N SER A 13 -3.15 -14.03 -2.59
CA SER A 13 -4.44 -14.48 -3.12
C SER A 13 -4.47 -14.70 -4.64
N ASP A 14 -3.34 -14.51 -5.33
CA ASP A 14 -3.19 -14.58 -6.79
C ASP A 14 -4.25 -13.75 -7.56
N PRO A 15 -4.38 -12.44 -7.27
CA PRO A 15 -5.42 -11.62 -7.88
C PRO A 15 -4.99 -11.08 -9.24
N ASP A 16 -5.96 -10.83 -10.12
CA ASP A 16 -5.73 -10.08 -11.35
C ASP A 16 -5.29 -8.64 -11.04
N TRP A 17 -5.96 -7.98 -10.08
CA TRP A 17 -5.71 -6.58 -9.67
C TRP A 17 -5.72 -6.39 -8.16
N ILE A 18 -4.96 -5.40 -7.69
CA ILE A 18 -4.93 -4.96 -6.29
C ILE A 18 -5.29 -3.48 -6.21
N LEU A 19 -6.27 -3.15 -5.36
CA LEU A 19 -6.69 -1.77 -5.09
C LEU A 19 -6.07 -1.31 -3.77
N ILE A 20 -5.54 -0.08 -3.76
CA ILE A 20 -5.06 0.58 -2.54
C ILE A 20 -6.10 1.62 -2.12
N THR A 21 -6.70 1.39 -0.96
CA THR A 21 -7.59 2.34 -0.30
C THR A 21 -6.84 2.93 0.89
N SER A 22 -6.38 4.18 0.82
CA SER A 22 -6.67 5.23 -0.17
C SER A 22 -5.42 6.06 -0.50
N TRP A 23 -5.49 6.91 -1.53
CA TRP A 23 -4.46 7.93 -1.70
C TRP A 23 -4.50 8.94 -0.53
N ASN A 24 -5.64 9.59 -0.31
CA ASN A 24 -5.75 10.75 0.59
C ASN A 24 -7.05 10.80 1.42
N GLU A 25 -7.52 9.66 1.92
CA GLU A 25 -8.64 9.67 2.88
C GLU A 25 -8.12 9.90 4.31
N TRP A 26 -8.09 11.17 4.68
CA TRP A 26 -7.60 11.63 5.97
C TRP A 26 -8.58 11.33 7.11
N TRP A 27 -9.89 11.36 6.87
CA TRP A 27 -10.87 11.16 7.93
C TRP A 27 -10.89 9.72 8.44
N GLU A 28 -10.56 8.77 7.57
CA GLU A 28 -10.45 7.35 7.91
C GLU A 28 -9.01 6.93 8.28
N ASN A 29 -8.03 7.82 8.19
CA ASN A 29 -6.60 7.54 8.38
C ASN A 29 -6.07 6.39 7.51
N THR A 30 -6.56 6.30 6.26
CA THR A 30 -6.12 5.28 5.29
C THR A 30 -5.25 5.84 4.16
N HIS A 31 -4.93 7.13 4.20
CA HIS A 31 -4.09 7.80 3.21
C HIS A 31 -2.68 7.23 3.16
N ILE A 32 -2.17 7.03 1.94
CA ILE A 32 -0.75 6.81 1.69
C ILE A 32 -0.02 8.09 1.24
N GLU A 33 -0.78 9.17 1.01
CA GLU A 33 -0.27 10.50 0.69
C GLU A 33 0.80 10.94 1.71
N PRO A 34 1.90 11.59 1.27
CA PRO A 34 2.92 12.04 2.19
C PRO A 34 2.37 12.94 3.30
N SER A 35 2.78 12.67 4.53
CA SER A 35 2.31 13.39 5.72
C SER A 35 3.46 14.00 6.51
N VAL A 36 3.15 14.94 7.40
CA VAL A 36 4.14 15.53 8.32
C VAL A 36 4.79 14.46 9.20
N ASN A 37 4.01 13.46 9.64
CA ASN A 37 4.48 12.46 10.60
C ASN A 37 5.28 11.32 9.95
N PHE A 38 5.02 11.02 8.68
CA PHE A 38 5.58 9.83 8.02
C PHE A 38 6.31 10.12 6.70
N GLY A 39 6.39 11.38 6.27
CA GLY A 39 6.98 11.74 4.97
C GLY A 39 6.33 10.92 3.87
N ASP A 40 7.12 10.39 2.94
CA ASP A 40 6.68 9.55 1.82
C ASP A 40 6.69 8.04 2.13
N GLN A 41 6.83 7.64 3.40
CA GLN A 41 7.00 6.24 3.81
C GLN A 41 6.00 5.29 3.16
N TYR A 42 4.71 5.60 3.18
CA TYR A 42 3.67 4.73 2.63
C TYR A 42 3.73 4.62 1.10
N VAL A 43 4.07 5.69 0.40
CA VAL A 43 4.33 5.66 -1.04
C VAL A 43 5.55 4.77 -1.37
N GLN A 44 6.62 4.84 -0.57
CA GLN A 44 7.80 3.98 -0.77
C GLN A 44 7.46 2.50 -0.55
N ILE A 45 6.64 2.20 0.47
CA ILE A 45 6.13 0.84 0.70
C ILE A 45 5.33 0.35 -0.51
N THR A 46 4.42 1.18 -1.02
CA THR A 46 3.64 0.87 -2.22
C THR A 46 4.55 0.62 -3.43
N ARG A 47 5.61 1.43 -3.61
CA ARG A 47 6.59 1.27 -4.69
C ARG A 47 7.34 -0.06 -4.59
N GLU A 48 7.86 -0.39 -3.41
CA GLU A 48 8.56 -1.65 -3.15
C GLU A 48 7.65 -2.85 -3.40
N PHE A 49 6.41 -2.79 -2.90
CA PHE A 49 5.41 -3.81 -3.15
C PHE A 49 5.11 -3.98 -4.64
N ALA A 50 4.78 -2.90 -5.34
CA ALA A 50 4.45 -2.94 -6.76
C ALA A 50 5.61 -3.47 -7.62
N ALA A 51 6.86 -3.19 -7.24
CA ALA A 51 8.04 -3.75 -7.90
C ALA A 51 8.15 -5.26 -7.70
N ARG A 52 7.91 -5.76 -6.48
CA ARG A 52 7.92 -7.20 -6.17
C ARG A 52 6.77 -7.94 -6.86
N TRP A 53 5.54 -7.41 -6.78
CA TRP A 53 4.35 -8.07 -7.32
C TRP A 53 4.41 -8.22 -8.84
N LYS A 54 4.93 -7.22 -9.56
CA LYS A 54 5.11 -7.29 -11.03
C LYS A 54 6.19 -8.29 -11.50
N GLN A 55 7.00 -8.81 -10.60
CA GLN A 55 8.04 -9.81 -10.90
C GLN A 55 7.58 -11.24 -10.57
N GLN A 56 6.40 -11.40 -9.96
CA GLN A 56 5.74 -12.70 -9.77
C GLN A 56 5.11 -13.15 -11.08
#